data_AF-A0A957T3B1-F1
#
_entry.id   AF-A0A957T3B1-F1
#
_cell.length_a   1.000
_cell.length_b   1.000
_cell.length_c   1.000
_cell.angle_alpha   90.00
_cell.angle_beta   90.00
_cell.angle_gamma   90.00
#
_symmetry.space_group_name_H-M   'P 1'
#
loop_
_entity.id
_entity.type
_entity.pdbx_description
1 polymer ?
#
loop_
_entity_poly.entity_id
_entity_poly.type
_entity_poly.pdbx_seq_one_letter_code
_entity_poly.pdbx_strand_id
1 'polypeptide(L)'
;SKYFTLSLDSLRVIGGWAADCAERVLWVYELHAAADARPRAALDGIQEFAAGGKRAVRLRSLAMAAHAAAREIGVPVAAAAARAAGHAAASAYTHPLRDVQQTKHIVGPAAYAAFALELHHPADPTIADREVAWAIAHAPPAVRAVLLEMPARVVGKSRVEGILYALDAGIRGRDVT
;
A
#
# COMPACT_ATOMS: atom_id res chain seq x y z
N SER A 1 24.89 1.19 -10.28
CA SER A 1 24.74 0.04 -9.36
C SER A 1 23.29 -0.44 -9.39
N LYS A 2 23.03 -1.76 -9.37
CA LYS A 2 21.67 -2.36 -9.35
C LYS A 2 20.92 -2.12 -8.03
N TYR A 3 21.66 -1.84 -6.96
CA TYR A 3 21.14 -1.64 -5.61
C TYR A 3 21.31 -0.19 -5.16
N PHE A 4 20.51 0.21 -4.16
CA PHE A 4 20.67 1.47 -3.42
C PHE A 4 20.67 1.20 -1.91
N THR A 5 20.96 2.20 -1.09
CA THR A 5 20.91 2.04 0.38
C THR A 5 19.50 2.31 0.87
N LEU A 6 18.90 1.35 1.58
CA LEU A 6 17.59 1.49 2.21
C LEU A 6 17.70 1.12 3.69
N SER A 7 17.48 2.10 4.57
CA SER A 7 17.57 1.91 6.01
C SER A 7 16.28 1.29 6.57
N LEU A 8 16.38 0.70 7.77
CA LEU A 8 15.19 0.26 8.50
C LEU A 8 14.29 1.43 8.87
N ASP A 9 14.83 2.62 9.15
CA ASP A 9 14.02 3.78 9.51
C ASP A 9 13.21 4.31 8.32
N SER A 10 13.79 4.30 7.10
CA SER A 10 13.02 4.58 5.89
C SER A 10 11.91 3.55 5.68
N LEU A 11 12.18 2.26 5.91
CA LEU A 11 11.17 1.21 5.84
C LEU A 11 10.06 1.38 6.88
N ARG A 12 10.38 1.85 8.10
CA ARG A 12 9.39 2.14 9.15
C ARG A 12 8.47 3.29 8.76
N VAL A 13 9.04 4.37 8.23
CA VAL A 13 8.28 5.53 7.74
C VAL A 13 7.38 5.14 6.57
N ILE A 14 7.89 4.36 5.61
CA ILE A 14 7.08 3.80 4.52
C ILE A 14 5.97 2.90 5.08
N GLY A 15 6.30 2.06 6.05
CA GLY A 15 5.35 1.16 6.71
C GLY A 15 4.20 1.88 7.40
N GLY A 16 4.50 2.96 8.13
CA GLY A 16 3.47 3.80 8.77
C GLY A 16 2.53 4.41 7.75
N TRP A 17 3.07 5.10 6.73
CA TRP A 17 2.25 5.67 5.66
C TRP A 17 1.42 4.61 4.90
N ALA A 18 2.02 3.44 4.64
CA ALA A 18 1.33 2.32 4.02
C ALA A 18 0.16 1.80 4.88
N ALA A 19 0.34 1.75 6.20
CA ALA A 19 -0.71 1.38 7.14
C ALA A 19 -1.85 2.41 7.12
N ASP A 20 -1.52 3.70 7.19
CA ASP A 20 -2.52 4.79 7.18
C ASP A 20 -3.38 4.75 5.91
N CYS A 21 -2.77 4.47 4.75
CA CYS A 21 -3.50 4.32 3.49
C CYS A 21 -4.45 3.13 3.51
N ALA A 22 -4.00 1.97 4.00
CA ALA A 22 -4.79 0.75 3.99
C ALA A 22 -5.87 0.72 5.10
N GLU A 23 -5.63 1.36 6.25
CA GLU A 23 -6.60 1.47 7.35
C GLU A 23 -7.90 2.15 6.91
N ARG A 24 -7.81 3.12 5.99
CA ARG A 24 -8.95 3.86 5.43
C ARG A 24 -10.02 2.99 4.76
N VAL A 25 -9.66 1.76 4.40
CA VAL A 25 -10.55 0.81 3.74
C VAL A 25 -10.72 -0.50 4.49
N LEU A 26 -10.12 -0.65 5.67
CA LEU A 26 -10.22 -1.91 6.40
C LEU A 26 -11.67 -2.23 6.79
N TRP A 27 -12.45 -1.21 7.17
CA TRP A 27 -13.88 -1.34 7.44
C TRP A 27 -14.65 -1.98 6.27
N VAL A 28 -14.24 -1.72 5.02
CA VAL A 28 -14.87 -2.32 3.83
C VAL A 28 -14.73 -3.83 3.86
N TYR A 29 -13.56 -4.35 4.27
CA TYR A 29 -13.38 -5.79 4.43
C TYR A 29 -14.19 -6.34 5.59
N GLU A 30 -14.15 -5.66 6.74
CA GLU A 30 -14.81 -6.08 7.98
C GLU A 30 -16.34 -6.14 7.84
N LEU A 31 -16.94 -5.32 6.96
CA LEU A 31 -18.36 -5.41 6.59
C LEU A 31 -18.74 -6.76 5.97
N HIS A 32 -17.83 -7.40 5.23
CA HIS A 32 -18.09 -8.65 4.53
C HIS A 32 -17.61 -9.89 5.30
N ALA A 33 -16.62 -9.75 6.17
CA ALA A 33 -16.03 -10.85 6.93
C ALA A 33 -15.52 -10.42 8.31
N ALA A 34 -16.44 -9.97 9.18
CA ALA A 34 -16.11 -9.48 10.53
C ALA A 34 -15.30 -10.45 11.40
N ALA A 35 -15.44 -11.77 11.18
CA ALA A 35 -14.70 -12.79 11.92
C ALA A 35 -13.29 -13.10 11.34
N ASP A 36 -12.99 -12.64 10.12
CA ASP A 36 -11.68 -12.87 9.49
C ASP A 36 -10.71 -11.73 9.83
N ALA A 37 -9.89 -11.98 10.85
CA ALA A 37 -8.93 -11.00 11.34
C ALA A 37 -7.68 -10.83 10.45
N ARG A 38 -7.52 -11.56 9.34
CA ARG A 38 -6.25 -11.57 8.57
C ARG A 38 -5.84 -10.20 8.05
N PRO A 39 -6.71 -9.35 7.47
CA PRO A 39 -6.33 -8.00 7.05
C PRO A 39 -6.01 -7.05 8.21
N ARG A 40 -6.81 -7.08 9.30
CA ARG A 40 -6.55 -6.31 10.53
C ARG A 40 -5.19 -6.67 11.12
N ALA A 41 -4.91 -7.97 11.28
CA ALA A 41 -3.64 -8.44 11.82
C ALA A 41 -2.43 -8.03 10.96
N ALA A 42 -2.59 -7.93 9.63
CA ALA A 42 -1.55 -7.40 8.76
C ALA A 42 -1.29 -5.91 9.01
N LEU A 43 -2.33 -5.13 9.26
CA LEU A 43 -2.22 -3.70 9.60
C LEU A 43 -1.60 -3.49 10.98
N ASP A 44 -2.04 -4.23 11.99
CA ASP A 44 -1.45 -4.18 13.33
C ASP A 44 0.05 -4.51 13.28
N GLY A 45 0.43 -5.52 12.49
CA GLY A 45 1.82 -5.93 12.34
C GLY A 45 2.72 -4.88 11.68
N ILE A 46 2.22 -4.16 10.66
CA ILE A 46 3.01 -3.08 10.04
C ILE A 46 3.08 -1.84 10.93
N GLN A 47 2.03 -1.54 11.69
CA GLN A 47 2.02 -0.47 12.68
C GLN A 47 3.01 -0.74 13.80
N GLU A 48 3.08 -1.98 14.32
CA GLU A 48 4.08 -2.39 15.31
C GLU A 48 5.51 -2.17 14.78
N PHE A 49 5.78 -2.57 13.53
CA PHE A 49 7.08 -2.33 12.90
C PHE A 49 7.39 -0.84 12.75
N ALA A 50 6.43 -0.06 12.25
CA ALA A 50 6.55 1.39 12.07
C ALA A 50 6.84 2.12 13.40
N ALA A 51 6.26 1.65 14.50
CA ALA A 51 6.47 2.16 15.86
C ALA A 51 7.81 1.76 16.51
N GLY A 52 8.75 1.20 15.74
CA GLY A 52 10.07 0.80 16.22
C GLY A 52 10.24 -0.69 16.49
N GLY A 53 9.17 -1.48 16.29
CA GLY A 53 9.19 -2.93 16.39
C GLY A 53 10.22 -3.61 15.47
N LYS A 54 10.46 -4.89 15.71
CA LYS A 54 11.40 -5.69 14.91
C LYS A 54 10.79 -5.97 13.54
N ARG A 55 11.63 -6.01 12.50
CA ARG A 55 11.25 -6.57 11.19
C ARG A 55 11.15 -8.10 11.27
N ALA A 56 10.14 -8.60 11.98
CA ALA A 56 9.98 -9.99 12.36
C ALA A 56 9.44 -10.83 11.19
N VAL A 57 9.88 -12.08 11.07
CA VAL A 57 9.40 -13.04 10.04
C VAL A 57 7.87 -13.16 10.03
N ARG A 58 7.22 -13.02 11.19
CA ARG A 58 5.77 -13.00 11.34
C ARG A 58 5.07 -11.98 10.43
N LEU A 59 5.67 -10.81 10.20
CA LEU A 59 5.07 -9.76 9.35
C LEU A 59 4.90 -10.23 7.89
N ARG A 60 5.85 -11.02 7.38
CA ARG A 60 5.71 -11.65 6.06
C ARG A 60 4.56 -12.65 6.02
N SER A 61 4.39 -13.45 7.07
CA SER A 61 3.26 -14.39 7.17
C SER A 61 1.93 -13.65 7.22
N LEU A 62 1.85 -12.53 7.96
CA LEU A 62 0.65 -11.69 8.03
C LEU A 62 0.30 -11.08 6.65
N ALA A 63 1.28 -10.57 5.92
CA ALA A 63 1.08 -10.08 4.55
C ALA A 63 0.51 -11.18 3.64
N MET A 64 1.06 -12.39 3.70
CA MET A 64 0.58 -13.52 2.90
C MET A 64 -0.83 -13.97 3.31
N ALA A 65 -1.15 -13.94 4.60
CA ALA A 65 -2.48 -14.25 5.13
C ALA A 65 -3.53 -13.24 4.64
N ALA A 66 -3.24 -11.94 4.67
CA ALA A 66 -4.14 -10.92 4.12
C ALA A 66 -4.34 -11.09 2.60
N HIS A 67 -3.29 -11.43 1.85
CA HIS A 67 -3.43 -11.77 0.44
C HIS A 67 -4.25 -13.05 0.21
N ALA A 68 -4.18 -14.03 1.11
CA ALA A 68 -5.02 -15.24 1.06
C ALA A 68 -6.49 -14.89 1.28
N ALA A 69 -6.77 -14.09 2.30
CA ALA A 69 -8.09 -13.55 2.56
C ALA A 69 -8.68 -12.84 1.33
N ALA A 70 -7.87 -12.05 0.63
CA ALA A 70 -8.27 -11.39 -0.61
C ALA A 70 -8.59 -12.35 -1.77
N ARG A 71 -7.97 -13.53 -1.83
CA ARG A 71 -8.26 -14.54 -2.86
C ARG A 71 -9.52 -15.35 -2.53
N GLU A 72 -9.74 -15.59 -1.25
CA GLU A 72 -10.80 -16.49 -0.75
C GLU A 72 -12.16 -15.80 -0.59
N ILE A 73 -12.19 -14.49 -0.32
CA ILE A 73 -13.42 -13.77 0.05
C ILE A 73 -14.49 -13.72 -1.05
N GLY A 74 -14.12 -13.88 -2.33
CA GLY A 74 -15.07 -13.89 -3.46
C GLY A 74 -15.77 -12.54 -3.76
N VAL A 75 -15.62 -11.54 -2.88
CA VAL A 75 -16.22 -10.20 -3.00
C VAL A 75 -15.14 -9.22 -3.48
N PRO A 76 -15.24 -8.61 -4.68
CA PRO A 76 -14.18 -7.77 -5.25
C PRO A 76 -13.77 -6.57 -4.39
N VAL A 77 -14.74 -5.87 -3.78
CA VAL A 77 -14.47 -4.69 -2.94
C VAL A 77 -13.71 -5.07 -1.67
N ALA A 78 -14.10 -6.16 -1.00
CA ALA A 78 -13.38 -6.71 0.15
C ALA A 78 -11.99 -7.22 -0.28
N ALA A 79 -11.89 -7.92 -1.42
CA ALA A 79 -10.61 -8.41 -1.93
C ALA A 79 -9.61 -7.26 -2.18
N ALA A 80 -10.07 -6.10 -2.66
CA ALA A 80 -9.25 -4.92 -2.82
C ALA A 80 -8.75 -4.38 -1.46
N ALA A 81 -9.64 -4.24 -0.47
CA ALA A 81 -9.27 -3.82 0.89
C ALA A 81 -8.25 -4.77 1.55
N ALA A 82 -8.46 -6.09 1.44
CA ALA A 82 -7.50 -7.08 1.95
C ALA A 82 -6.14 -7.05 1.21
N ARG A 83 -6.12 -6.72 -0.10
CA ARG A 83 -4.87 -6.48 -0.82
C ARG A 83 -4.16 -5.22 -0.34
N ALA A 84 -4.88 -4.16 0.00
CA ALA A 84 -4.29 -2.95 0.59
C ALA A 84 -3.55 -3.29 1.88
N ALA A 85 -4.20 -4.01 2.81
CA ALA A 85 -3.59 -4.47 4.06
C ALA A 85 -2.37 -5.40 3.83
N GLY A 86 -2.49 -6.37 2.93
CA GLY A 86 -1.37 -7.26 2.60
C GLY A 86 -0.17 -6.53 2.00
N HIS A 87 -0.41 -5.54 1.13
CA HIS A 87 0.64 -4.67 0.61
C HIS A 87 1.26 -3.80 1.70
N ALA A 88 0.47 -3.31 2.66
CA ALA A 88 0.97 -2.52 3.77
C ALA A 88 1.99 -3.32 4.59
N ALA A 89 1.64 -4.54 5.00
CA ALA A 89 2.56 -5.45 5.68
C ALA A 89 3.79 -5.82 4.84
N ALA A 90 3.62 -6.00 3.53
CA ALA A 90 4.72 -6.31 2.63
C ALA A 90 5.72 -5.15 2.43
N SER A 91 5.32 -3.90 2.69
CA SER A 91 6.16 -2.71 2.49
C SER A 91 7.46 -2.76 3.32
N ALA A 92 7.44 -3.38 4.49
CA ALA A 92 8.61 -3.58 5.36
C ALA A 92 9.72 -4.44 4.70
N TYR A 93 9.39 -5.14 3.62
CA TYR A 93 10.28 -5.99 2.83
C TYR A 93 10.55 -5.45 1.44
N THR A 94 10.33 -4.15 1.19
CA THR A 94 10.79 -3.50 -0.03
C THR A 94 12.28 -3.78 -0.23
N HIS A 95 12.63 -4.42 -1.34
CA HIS A 95 14.01 -4.73 -1.65
C HIS A 95 14.69 -3.48 -2.24
N PRO A 96 15.96 -3.20 -1.87
CA PRO A 96 16.69 -2.05 -2.38
C PRO A 96 17.22 -2.27 -3.80
N LEU A 97 16.35 -2.77 -4.67
CA LEU A 97 16.61 -3.02 -6.09
C LEU A 97 16.06 -1.86 -6.90
N ARG A 98 16.85 -1.36 -7.85
CA ARG A 98 16.40 -0.35 -8.82
C ARG A 98 15.52 -1.00 -9.89
N ASP A 99 14.32 -1.39 -9.47
CA ASP A 99 13.34 -2.12 -10.28
C ASP A 99 11.96 -1.51 -10.06
N VAL A 100 11.27 -1.19 -11.15
CA VAL A 100 9.91 -0.63 -11.12
C VAL A 100 8.93 -1.51 -10.35
N GLN A 101 9.16 -2.83 -10.28
CA GLN A 101 8.29 -3.74 -9.52
C GLN A 101 8.35 -3.48 -8.02
N GLN A 102 9.48 -2.96 -7.51
CA GLN A 102 9.61 -2.63 -6.08
C GLN A 102 8.71 -1.47 -5.66
N THR A 103 8.36 -0.56 -6.58
CA THR A 103 7.42 0.53 -6.30
C THR A 103 6.06 0.02 -5.83
N LYS A 104 5.66 -1.21 -6.22
CA LYS A 104 4.38 -1.80 -5.79
C LYS A 104 4.34 -2.08 -4.28
N HIS A 105 5.49 -2.37 -3.66
CA HIS A 105 5.56 -2.51 -2.20
C HIS A 105 5.35 -1.17 -1.47
N ILE A 106 5.58 -0.05 -2.18
CA ILE A 106 5.45 1.30 -1.64
C ILE A 106 4.04 1.82 -1.92
N VAL A 107 3.65 2.00 -3.19
CA VAL A 107 2.36 2.62 -3.57
C VAL A 107 1.19 1.65 -3.62
N GLY A 108 1.43 0.34 -3.53
CA GLY A 108 0.39 -0.70 -3.55
C GLY A 108 -0.71 -0.57 -2.49
N PRO A 109 -0.39 -0.28 -1.21
CA PRO A 109 -1.39 -0.09 -0.15
C PRO A 109 -2.41 1.00 -0.53
N ALA A 110 -1.93 2.19 -0.89
CA ALA A 110 -2.75 3.31 -1.34
C ALA A 110 -3.53 3.01 -2.63
N ALA A 111 -2.91 2.31 -3.59
CA ALA A 111 -3.58 2.00 -4.85
C ALA A 111 -4.77 1.05 -4.65
N TYR A 112 -4.61 0.02 -3.82
CA TYR A 112 -5.69 -0.90 -3.53
C TYR A 112 -6.74 -0.30 -2.58
N ALA A 113 -6.36 0.67 -1.73
CA ALA A 113 -7.33 1.46 -0.96
C ALA A 113 -8.23 2.32 -1.86
N ALA A 114 -7.64 3.12 -2.75
CA ALA A 114 -8.40 3.90 -3.74
C ALA A 114 -9.31 3.01 -4.59
N PHE A 115 -8.80 1.86 -5.04
CA PHE A 115 -9.60 0.91 -5.82
C PHE A 115 -10.74 0.27 -5.02
N ALA A 116 -10.53 -0.04 -3.73
CA ALA A 116 -11.60 -0.55 -2.87
C ALA A 116 -12.71 0.49 -2.69
N LEU A 117 -12.38 1.76 -2.47
CA LEU A 117 -13.37 2.83 -2.35
C LEU A 117 -14.12 3.06 -3.66
N GLU A 118 -13.43 3.04 -4.81
CA GLU A 118 -14.07 3.13 -6.13
C GLU A 118 -15.13 2.04 -6.32
N LEU A 119 -14.78 0.80 -5.99
CA LEU A 119 -15.71 -0.34 -6.10
C LEU A 119 -16.87 -0.24 -5.10
N HIS A 120 -16.66 0.34 -3.93
CA HIS A 120 -17.70 0.51 -2.92
C HIS A 120 -18.69 1.63 -3.28
N HIS A 121 -18.24 2.62 -4.06
CA HIS A 121 -19.02 3.80 -4.43
C HIS A 121 -19.12 3.97 -5.96
N PRO A 122 -19.77 3.05 -6.68
CA PRO A 122 -19.81 3.08 -8.15
C PRO A 122 -20.51 4.32 -8.74
N ALA A 123 -21.28 5.06 -7.93
CA ALA A 123 -21.97 6.28 -8.34
C ALA A 123 -21.09 7.55 -8.25
N ASP A 124 -19.94 7.50 -7.58
CA ASP A 124 -19.02 8.64 -7.46
C ASP A 124 -17.67 8.30 -8.14
N PRO A 125 -17.50 8.65 -9.43
CA PRO A 125 -16.28 8.31 -10.17
C PRO A 125 -15.04 9.05 -9.66
N THR A 126 -15.19 10.05 -8.79
CA THR A 126 -14.08 10.88 -8.31
C THR A 126 -13.47 10.37 -7.00
N ILE A 127 -14.08 9.37 -6.34
CA ILE A 127 -13.62 8.88 -5.03
C ILE A 127 -12.20 8.32 -5.08
N ALA A 128 -11.85 7.57 -6.13
CA ALA A 128 -10.50 7.05 -6.30
C ALA A 128 -9.47 8.19 -6.42
N ASP A 129 -9.80 9.23 -7.19
CA ASP A 129 -8.90 10.35 -7.43
C ASP A 129 -8.71 11.20 -6.16
N ARG A 130 -9.76 11.39 -5.36
CA ARG A 130 -9.67 12.03 -4.04
C ARG A 130 -8.80 11.22 -3.08
N GLU A 131 -8.94 9.89 -3.08
CA GLU A 131 -8.13 9.02 -2.24
C GLU A 131 -6.66 9.03 -2.67
N VAL A 132 -6.39 9.01 -3.98
CA VAL A 132 -5.04 9.17 -4.52
C VAL A 132 -4.45 10.51 -4.11
N ALA A 133 -5.20 11.62 -4.24
CA ALA A 133 -4.74 12.94 -3.83
C ALA A 133 -4.44 13.00 -2.32
N TRP A 134 -5.29 12.39 -1.48
CA TRP A 134 -5.05 12.28 -0.05
C TRP A 134 -3.74 11.52 0.23
N ALA A 135 -3.55 10.35 -0.37
CA ALA A 135 -2.36 9.54 -0.16
C ALA A 135 -1.08 10.25 -0.62
N ILE A 136 -1.13 10.98 -1.75
CA ILE A 136 -0.04 11.81 -2.24
C ILE A 136 0.28 12.91 -1.23
N ALA A 137 -0.71 13.64 -0.73
CA ALA A 137 -0.51 14.76 0.20
C ALA A 137 0.09 14.29 1.55
N HIS A 138 -0.28 13.10 2.02
CA HIS A 138 0.18 12.54 3.28
C HIS A 138 1.45 11.69 3.16
N ALA A 139 2.00 11.51 1.95
CA ALA A 139 3.24 10.77 1.76
C ALA A 139 4.42 11.48 2.46
N PRO A 140 5.13 10.85 3.40
CA PRO A 140 6.30 11.44 4.02
C PRO A 140 7.46 11.54 3.01
N PRO A 141 8.43 12.48 3.21
CA PRO A 141 9.55 12.67 2.28
C PRO A 141 10.34 11.40 1.95
N ALA A 142 10.44 10.47 2.91
CA ALA A 142 11.12 9.18 2.71
C ALA A 142 10.45 8.30 1.63
N VAL A 143 9.12 8.34 1.49
CA VAL A 143 8.41 7.60 0.42
C VAL A 143 8.86 8.10 -0.94
N ARG A 144 8.90 9.44 -1.12
CA ARG A 144 9.40 10.06 -2.35
C ARG A 144 10.86 9.72 -2.60
N ALA A 145 11.72 9.86 -1.60
CA ALA A 145 13.15 9.58 -1.72
C ALA A 145 13.40 8.15 -2.21
N VAL A 146 12.71 7.16 -1.65
CA VAL A 146 12.87 5.75 -2.06
C VAL A 146 12.28 5.49 -3.45
N LEU A 147 11.16 6.11 -3.81
CA LEU A 147 10.63 6.02 -5.18
C LEU A 147 11.62 6.56 -6.21
N LEU A 148 12.29 7.68 -5.93
CA LEU A 148 13.29 8.28 -6.83
C LEU A 148 14.52 7.39 -7.07
N GLU A 149 14.79 6.43 -6.18
CA GLU A 149 15.85 5.44 -6.41
C GLU A 149 15.46 4.36 -7.44
N MET A 150 14.18 4.24 -7.78
CA MET A 150 13.62 3.25 -8.70
C MET A 150 13.16 3.89 -10.01
N PRO A 151 13.16 3.15 -11.13
CA PRO A 151 12.53 3.60 -12.38
C PRO A 151 11.06 3.98 -12.14
N ALA A 152 10.62 5.08 -12.77
CA ALA A 152 9.23 5.53 -12.69
C ALA A 152 8.27 4.51 -13.33
N ARG A 153 7.05 4.45 -12.82
CA ARG A 153 5.99 3.65 -13.44
C ARG A 153 5.57 4.28 -14.77
N VAL A 154 5.20 3.42 -15.71
CA VAL A 154 4.45 3.79 -16.91
C VAL A 154 2.98 3.42 -16.72
N VAL A 155 2.09 4.07 -17.47
CA VAL A 155 0.65 3.77 -17.44
C VAL A 155 0.44 2.30 -17.86
N GLY A 156 -0.22 1.53 -16.99
CA GLY A 156 -0.58 0.14 -17.29
C GLY A 156 -1.97 0.01 -17.92
N LYS A 157 -2.41 -1.25 -18.11
CA LYS A 157 -3.65 -1.56 -18.86
C LYS A 157 -4.86 -1.71 -17.94
N SER A 158 -4.66 -2.09 -16.69
CA SER A 158 -5.74 -2.26 -15.71
C SER A 158 -6.01 -0.98 -14.92
N ARG A 159 -7.22 -0.86 -14.35
CA ARG A 159 -7.59 0.28 -13.50
C ARG A 159 -6.62 0.49 -12.34
N VAL A 160 -6.27 -0.59 -11.64
CA VAL A 160 -5.30 -0.54 -10.52
C VAL A 160 -3.91 -0.11 -10.99
N GLU A 161 -3.46 -0.50 -12.19
CA GLU A 161 -2.18 -0.02 -12.72
C GLU A 161 -2.20 1.48 -13.06
N GLY A 162 -3.34 2.00 -13.52
CA GLY A 162 -3.55 3.44 -13.69
C GLY A 162 -3.44 4.19 -12.36
N ILE A 163 -4.04 3.65 -11.29
CA ILE A 163 -3.94 4.22 -9.94
C ILE A 163 -2.50 4.15 -9.41
N LEU A 164 -1.82 3.01 -9.57
CA LEU A 164 -0.40 2.85 -9.21
C LEU A 164 0.49 3.87 -9.91
N TYR A 165 0.24 4.11 -11.21
CA TYR A 165 0.94 5.14 -11.97
C TYR A 165 0.68 6.54 -11.41
N ALA A 166 -0.59 6.91 -11.17
CA ALA A 166 -0.96 8.22 -10.65
C ALA A 166 -0.31 8.52 -9.28
N LEU A 167 -0.27 7.52 -8.39
CA LEU A 167 0.42 7.62 -7.10
C LEU A 167 1.94 7.80 -7.25
N ASP A 168 2.59 6.96 -8.07
CA ASP A 168 4.04 7.04 -8.29
C ASP A 168 4.44 8.39 -8.91
N ALA A 169 3.74 8.83 -9.97
CA ALA A 169 3.98 10.11 -10.62
C ALA A 169 3.71 11.29 -9.68
N GLY A 170 2.58 11.27 -8.96
CA GLY A 170 2.18 12.32 -8.05
C GLY A 170 3.15 12.49 -6.88
N ILE A 171 3.60 11.40 -6.25
CA ILE A 171 4.57 11.47 -5.15
C ILE A 171 5.94 11.96 -5.63
N ARG A 172 6.40 11.51 -6.81
CA ARG A 172 7.67 12.00 -7.39
C ARG A 172 7.65 13.50 -7.66
N GLY A 173 6.51 14.01 -8.14
CA GLY A 173 6.31 15.41 -8.49
C GLY A 173 6.17 16.39 -7.31
N ARG A 174 6.15 15.92 -6.06
CA ARG A 174 6.08 16.81 -4.89
C ARG A 174 7.40 17.54 -4.65
N ASP A 175 7.33 18.86 -4.46
CA ASP A 175 8.43 19.62 -3.89
C ASP A 175 8.58 19.28 -2.40
N VAL A 176 9.82 19.04 -1.96
CA VAL A 176 10.11 18.82 -0.53
C VAL A 176 10.06 20.19 0.13
N THR A 177 8.93 20.52 0.76
CA THR A 177 8.81 21.70 1.62
C THR A 177 9.31 21.39 3.03
#